data_AF-A0A8B6GFJ5-F1
#
_entry.id   AF-A0A8B6GFJ5-F1
#
_cell.length_a   1.000
_cell.length_b   1.000
_cell.length_c   1.000
_cell.angle_alpha   90.00
_cell.angle_beta   90.00
_cell.angle_gamma   90.00
#
_symmetry.space_group_name_H-M   'P 1'
#
loop_
_entity.id
_entity.type
_entity.pdbx_description
1 polymer ?
#
loop_
_entity_poly.entity_id
_entity_poly.type
_entity_poly.pdbx_seq_one_letter_code
_entity_poly.pdbx_strand_id
1 'polypeptide(L)' 'MIKNALYLACFYDPMGNDMSEYPYFKGDACSKCLEGQTCDDGLCTDDDIQTAGKTLLFTYLMIPSP' A
#
# COMPACT_ATOMS: atom_id res chain seq x y z
N MET A 1 -2.03 -29.29 6.43
CA MET A 1 -1.85 -28.16 7.37
C MET A 1 -0.75 -28.50 8.34
N ILE A 2 0.22 -27.60 8.54
CA ILE A 2 1.38 -27.81 9.42
C ILE A 2 0.95 -27.53 10.87
N LYS A 3 1.25 -28.44 11.80
CA LYS A 3 0.99 -28.23 13.23
C LYS A 3 2.03 -27.27 13.82
N ASN A 4 1.62 -26.42 14.75
CA ASN A 4 2.47 -25.43 15.45
C ASN A 4 3.11 -24.38 14.54
N ALA A 5 2.36 -23.86 13.57
CA ALA A 5 2.85 -22.80 12.67
C ALA A 5 2.11 -21.47 12.89
N LEU A 6 2.85 -20.37 12.77
CA LEU A 6 2.30 -19.02 12.63
C LEU A 6 2.21 -18.67 11.15
N TYR A 7 1.06 -18.15 10.72
CA TYR A 7 0.87 -17.61 9.38
C TYR A 7 0.66 -16.10 9.45
N LEU A 8 1.50 -15.34 8.75
CA LEU A 8 1.43 -13.90 8.64
C LEU A 8 1.27 -13.54 7.15
N ALA A 9 0.29 -12.69 6.85
CA ALA A 9 0.06 -12.14 5.53
C ALA A 9 -0.19 -10.64 5.63
N CYS A 10 0.32 -9.89 4.65
CA CYS A 10 0.10 -8.46 4.50
C CYS A 10 -0.60 -8.19 3.17
N PHE A 11 -1.59 -7.31 3.20
CA PHE A 11 -2.23 -6.77 2.01
C PHE A 11 -1.65 -5.39 1.71
N TYR A 12 -1.39 -5.11 0.45
CA TYR A 12 -0.77 -3.86 -0.03
C TYR A 12 -1.76 -3.12 -0.93
N ASP A 13 -1.73 -1.78 -0.88
CA ASP A 13 -2.55 -0.89 -1.70
C ASP A 13 -1.69 0.24 -2.28
N PRO A 14 -1.81 0.55 -3.59
CA PRO A 14 -2.50 -0.24 -4.61
C PRO A 14 -1.87 -1.61 -4.85
N MET A 15 -2.62 -2.53 -5.46
CA MET A 15 -2.07 -3.80 -5.92
C MET A 15 -0.97 -3.54 -6.96
N GLY A 16 0.23 -4.03 -6.69
CA GLY A 16 1.38 -3.92 -7.58
C GLY A 16 1.80 -5.26 -8.19
N ASN A 17 3.11 -5.43 -8.39
CA ASN A 17 3.73 -6.61 -9.00
C ASN A 17 3.22 -6.91 -10.43
N ASP A 18 2.95 -5.87 -11.21
CA ASP A 18 2.69 -6.00 -12.64
C ASP A 18 4.00 -6.26 -13.39
N MET A 19 4.03 -7.31 -14.21
CA MET A 19 5.19 -7.68 -15.02
C MET A 19 5.55 -6.64 -16.09
N SER A 20 4.60 -5.78 -16.45
CA SER A 20 4.78 -4.70 -17.43
C SER A 20 5.34 -3.42 -16.82
N GLU A 21 5.44 -3.34 -15.49
CA GLU A 21 5.86 -2.15 -14.77
C GLU A 21 7.09 -2.39 -13.90
N TYR A 22 7.89 -1.35 -13.71
CA TYR A 22 8.93 -1.37 -12.68
C TYR A 22 8.32 -0.98 -11.33
N PRO A 23 8.73 -1.60 -10.21
CA PRO A 23 8.18 -1.31 -8.89
C PRO A 23 8.48 0.11 -8.40
N TYR A 24 9.39 0.83 -9.05
CA TYR A 24 9.71 2.22 -8.78
C TYR A 24 10.32 2.89 -10.02
N PHE A 25 10.23 4.22 -10.06
CA PHE A 25 10.96 5.04 -11.03
C PHE A 25 12.35 5.41 -10.48
N LYS A 26 13.40 5.23 -11.28
CA LYS A 26 14.75 5.68 -10.91
C LYS A 26 14.85 7.21 -10.99
N GLY A 27 15.51 7.82 -10.01
CA GLY A 27 15.74 9.26 -9.96
C GLY A 27 16.06 9.74 -8.55
N ASP A 28 16.16 11.06 -8.38
CA ASP A 28 16.32 11.67 -7.06
C ASP A 28 15.10 11.37 -6.18
N ALA A 29 15.35 11.13 -4.88
CA ALA A 29 14.30 10.85 -3.92
C ALA A 29 13.24 11.96 -3.91
N CYS A 30 11.97 11.57 -3.76
CA CYS A 30 10.83 12.48 -3.70
C CYS A 30 10.59 13.37 -4.95
N SER A 31 11.38 13.25 -6.02
CA SER A 31 11.22 14.03 -7.26
C SER A 31 9.87 13.83 -7.98
N LYS A 32 9.12 12.82 -7.57
CA LYS A 32 7.79 12.46 -8.10
C LYS A 32 6.72 12.27 -7.03
N CYS A 33 6.88 12.84 -5.85
CA CYS A 33 5.77 12.85 -4.88
C CYS A 33 4.55 13.59 -5.46
N LEU A 34 3.36 13.19 -5.03
CA LEU A 34 2.14 13.87 -5.44
C LEU A 34 2.07 15.26 -4.79
N GLU A 35 1.29 16.16 -5.41
CA GLU A 35 1.05 17.49 -4.84
C GLU A 35 0.43 17.36 -3.44
N GLY A 36 0.96 18.12 -2.47
CA GLY A 36 0.54 18.08 -1.08
C GLY A 36 1.32 17.11 -0.19
N GLN A 37 2.10 16.19 -0.77
CA GLN A 37 2.94 15.28 0.01
C GLN A 37 4.24 15.94 0.48
N THR A 38 4.73 15.51 1.64
CA THR A 38 6.03 15.88 2.19
C THR A 38 7.05 14.78 1.94
N CYS A 39 8.33 15.14 1.96
CA CYS A 39 9.43 14.17 1.83
C CYS A 39 10.03 13.93 3.21
N ASP A 40 9.86 12.74 3.75
CA ASP A 40 10.45 12.31 5.01
C ASP A 40 11.31 11.06 4.77
N ASP A 41 12.58 11.14 5.13
CA ASP A 41 13.59 10.09 4.90
C ASP A 41 13.60 9.50 3.47
N GLY A 42 13.37 10.36 2.46
CA GLY A 42 13.33 9.96 1.05
C GLY A 42 12.04 9.28 0.60
N LEU A 43 10.99 9.27 1.43
CA LEU A 43 9.66 8.74 1.15
C LEU A 43 8.62 9.87 1.07
N CYS A 44 7.65 9.68 0.18
CA CYS A 44 6.50 10.58 0.09
C CYS A 44 5.50 10.26 1.22
N THR A 45 5.30 11.21 2.12
CA THR A 45 4.37 11.11 3.24
C THR A 45 3.23 12.10 3.09
N ASP A 46 2.06 11.72 3.61
CA ASP A 46 0.89 12.57 3.71
C ASP A 46 0.27 12.32 5.09
N ASP A 47 -0.27 13.36 5.70
CA ASP A 47 -1.05 13.22 6.94
C ASP A 47 -2.42 12.54 6.65
N ASP A 48 -2.86 12.54 5.37
CA ASP A 48 -4.15 12.05 4.88
C ASP A 48 -4.10 10.69 4.13
N ILE A 49 -3.11 9.82 4.41
CA ILE A 49 -3.08 8.39 3.98
C ILE A 49 -4.26 7.56 4.56
N GLN A 50 -5.28 8.23 5.10
CA GLN A 50 -6.54 7.61 5.49
C GLN A 50 -7.55 7.56 4.33
N THR A 51 -7.40 8.32 3.24
CA THR A 51 -8.50 8.43 2.24
C THR A 51 -8.52 7.27 1.22
N ALA A 52 -7.36 6.79 0.76
CA ALA A 52 -7.29 5.62 -0.13
C ALA A 52 -7.49 4.29 0.63
N GLY A 53 -6.78 4.10 1.75
CA GLY A 53 -6.83 2.88 2.56
C GLY A 53 -8.15 2.67 3.30
N LYS A 54 -8.83 3.73 3.79
CA LYS A 54 -10.13 3.55 4.49
C LYS A 54 -11.26 3.16 3.56
N THR A 55 -11.30 3.68 2.34
CA THR A 55 -12.41 3.43 1.41
C THR A 55 -12.48 1.95 1.01
N LEU A 56 -11.33 1.28 0.88
CA LEU A 56 -11.26 -0.14 0.53
C LEU A 56 -11.40 -1.09 1.73
N LEU A 57 -10.86 -0.75 2.91
CA LEU A 57 -11.02 -1.56 4.13
C LEU A 57 -12.50 -1.72 4.53
N PHE A 58 -13.30 -0.64 4.44
CA PHE A 58 -14.74 -0.71 4.69
C PHE A 58 -15.49 -1.57 3.66
N THR A 59 -14.99 -1.66 2.42
CA THR A 59 -15.64 -2.45 1.36
C THR A 59 -15.31 -3.94 1.48
N TYR A 60 -14.08 -4.31 1.87
CA TYR A 60 -13.66 -5.71 2.05
C TYR A 60 -14.20 -6.38 3.33
N LEU A 61 -14.54 -5.62 4.36
CA LEU A 61 -15.13 -6.14 5.61
C LEU A 61 -16.63 -6.48 5.50
N MET A 62 -17.30 -6.19 4.38
CA MET A 62 -18.73 -6.48 4.17
C MET A 62 -19.01 -7.75 3.34
N ILE A 63 -18.07 -8.70 3.25
CA ILE A 63 -18.40 -10.05 2.77
C ILE A 63 -18.89 -10.86 3.97
N PRO A 64 -20.20 -11.19 4.08
CA PRO A 64 -20.66 -12.09 5.12
C PRO A 64 -20.02 -13.46 4.88
N SER A 65 -19.31 -13.97 5.89
CA SER A 65 -18.95 -15.39 5.97
C SER A 65 -20.23 -16.24 5.92
N PRO A 66 -20.19 -17.45 5.33
CA PRO A 66 -21.36 -18.26 4.95
C PRO A 66 -22.30 -18.61 6.11
#